data_AF-A0A5B8V9R8-F1
#
_entry.id   AF-A0A5B8V9R8-F1
#
_cell.length_a   1.000
_cell.length_b   1.000
_cell.length_c   1.000
_cell.angle_alpha   90.00
_cell.angle_beta   90.00
_cell.angle_gamma   90.00
#
_symmetry.space_group_name_H-M   'P 1'
#
loop_
_entity.id
_entity.type
_entity.pdbx_description
1 polymer ?
#
loop_
_entity_poly.entity_id
_entity_poly.type
_entity_poly.pdbx_seq_one_letter_code
_entity_poly.pdbx_strand_id
1 'polypeptide(L)'
;MEQHEDDIYYCNDCDSKVKGFHRFCHNCGAYLGSDAEQIDVFNNRYLRSAFIFYTIYLFVCLAVKFTNWFTSYDTLFFVEIFLALVTIYFAWINRKTIKPVLKFNNFDPFILIVVIAVAIVFSTVINISINQINISVFRIDTSLFEPYKIYQAPILVMIYSIALMPALFEEIAFRGVLYNYFNSFLDERMVVMITGFIFAAIHLNFFSLVWLVPFGILIGSLRRKYNTIWYGIIFHFVFNLTACLIDLHRAGELG
;
A
#
# COMPACT_ATOMS: atom_id res chain seq x y z
N MET A 1 25.01 12.13 15.30
CA MET A 1 25.12 11.91 13.84
C MET A 1 24.21 12.91 13.18
N GLU A 2 24.85 13.88 12.55
CA GLU A 2 24.25 15.05 11.91
C GLU A 2 23.14 14.61 10.96
N GLN A 3 22.08 15.41 10.92
CA GLN A 3 21.16 15.38 9.79
C GLN A 3 22.04 15.61 8.57
N HIS A 4 22.19 14.61 7.69
CA HIS A 4 22.72 14.87 6.36
C HIS A 4 21.79 15.93 5.76
N GLU A 5 22.25 17.18 5.77
CA GLU A 5 21.73 18.21 4.90
C GLU A 5 21.69 17.61 3.49
N ASP A 6 20.61 17.90 2.76
CA ASP A 6 20.39 17.45 1.41
C ASP A 6 21.43 18.11 0.47
N ASP A 7 22.70 17.73 0.59
CA ASP A 7 23.74 18.04 -0.38
C ASP A 7 23.26 17.45 -1.70
N ILE A 8 23.00 18.32 -2.66
CA ILE A 8 22.53 17.92 -3.99
C ILE A 8 23.75 17.46 -4.78
N TYR A 9 23.96 16.15 -4.84
CA TYR A 9 25.00 15.56 -5.68
C TYR A 9 24.49 15.39 -7.12
N TYR A 10 25.38 15.55 -8.09
CA TYR A 10 25.11 15.31 -9.51
C TYR A 10 26.03 14.20 -10.02
N CYS A 11 25.50 13.35 -10.90
CA CYS A 11 26.30 12.33 -11.57
C CYS A 11 27.22 12.99 -12.60
N ASN A 12 28.53 12.77 -12.50
CA ASN A 12 29.51 13.34 -13.42
C ASN A 12 29.30 12.95 -14.89
N ASP A 13 28.66 11.79 -15.15
CA ASP A 13 28.53 11.25 -16.51
C ASP A 13 27.24 11.68 -17.23
N CYS A 14 26.15 11.92 -16.50
CA CYS A 14 24.86 12.26 -17.11
C CYS A 14 24.11 13.42 -16.44
N ASP A 15 24.75 14.09 -15.48
CA ASP A 15 24.24 15.26 -14.76
C ASP A 15 22.89 15.04 -14.05
N SER A 16 22.53 13.77 -13.80
CA SER A 16 21.34 13.42 -13.03
C SER A 16 21.59 13.71 -11.54
N LYS A 17 20.59 14.26 -10.84
CA LYS A 17 20.63 14.37 -9.37
C LYS A 17 20.75 13.01 -8.71
N VAL A 18 21.70 12.83 -7.81
CA VAL A 18 21.94 11.59 -7.07
C VAL A 18 22.02 11.89 -5.57
N LYS A 19 21.73 10.89 -4.73
CA LYS A 19 21.87 11.02 -3.28
C LYS A 19 23.28 10.56 -2.88
N GLY A 20 23.86 11.16 -1.83
CA GLY A 20 25.25 10.91 -1.42
C GLY A 20 25.57 9.46 -1.04
N PHE A 21 24.55 8.64 -0.74
CA PHE A 21 24.70 7.22 -0.45
C PHE A 21 24.57 6.29 -1.68
N HIS A 22 24.28 6.82 -2.87
CA HIS A 22 24.16 6.01 -4.09
C HIS A 22 25.56 5.60 -4.60
N ARG A 23 25.81 4.29 -4.71
CA ARG A 23 27.03 3.76 -5.37
C ARG A 23 26.97 3.81 -6.88
N PHE A 24 25.77 3.82 -7.46
CA PHE A 24 25.54 3.85 -8.90
C PHE A 24 24.51 4.90 -9.26
N CYS A 25 24.70 5.56 -10.39
CA CYS A 25 23.73 6.47 -10.97
C CYS A 25 22.48 5.70 -11.42
N HIS A 26 21.30 6.14 -10.94
CA HIS A 26 20.02 5.52 -11.32
C HIS A 26 19.59 5.78 -12.77
N ASN A 27 20.28 6.70 -13.47
CA ASN A 27 19.97 7.09 -14.84
C ASN A 27 20.90 6.41 -15.86
N CYS A 28 22.22 6.56 -15.70
CA CYS A 28 23.21 6.01 -16.64
C CYS A 28 23.99 4.79 -16.13
N GLY A 29 23.85 4.41 -14.86
CA GLY A 29 24.59 3.28 -14.28
C GLY A 29 26.04 3.57 -13.89
N ALA A 30 26.51 4.81 -14.06
CA ALA A 30 27.85 5.24 -13.65
C ALA A 30 28.14 4.94 -12.18
N TYR A 31 29.34 4.46 -11.87
CA TYR A 31 29.78 4.27 -10.49
C TYR A 31 30.14 5.61 -9.84
N LEU A 32 29.57 5.90 -8.68
CA LEU A 32 29.67 7.20 -8.00
C LEU A 32 30.67 7.20 -6.82
N GLY A 33 31.25 6.05 -6.47
CA GLY A 33 32.24 5.92 -5.40
C GLY A 33 32.00 4.72 -4.46
N SER A 34 33.04 4.34 -3.72
CA SER A 34 33.08 3.15 -2.84
C SER A 34 32.62 3.38 -1.42
N ASP A 35 32.62 4.63 -0.96
CA ASP A 35 32.63 4.94 0.48
C ASP A 35 31.22 4.94 1.10
N ALA A 36 30.28 4.20 0.50
CA ALA A 36 28.94 4.07 1.06
C ALA A 36 29.01 3.15 2.28
N GLU A 37 28.75 3.74 3.45
CA GLU A 37 28.57 3.04 4.72
C GLU A 37 27.57 1.89 4.55
N GLN A 38 27.90 0.72 5.10
CA GLN A 38 26.99 -0.42 5.05
C GLN A 38 25.76 -0.12 5.90
N ILE A 39 24.60 -0.07 5.25
CA ILE A 39 23.31 0.10 5.92
C ILE A 39 22.82 -1.27 6.36
N ASP A 40 22.76 -1.49 7.67
CA ASP A 40 22.14 -2.65 8.29
C ASP A 40 21.05 -2.24 9.30
N VAL A 41 20.29 -3.22 9.79
CA VAL A 41 19.17 -3.03 10.73
C VAL A 41 19.65 -2.52 12.11
N PHE A 42 20.90 -2.75 12.47
CA PHE A 42 21.46 -2.35 13.76
C PHE A 42 21.97 -0.90 13.73
N ASN A 43 22.57 -0.47 12.62
CA ASN A 43 23.16 0.84 12.41
C ASN A 43 22.15 1.88 11.87
N ASN A 44 21.14 1.47 11.09
CA ASN A 44 20.18 2.40 10.50
C ASN A 44 18.82 2.40 11.24
N ARG A 45 18.52 3.50 11.93
CA ARG A 45 17.26 3.67 12.69
C ARG A 45 16.00 3.55 11.83
N TYR A 46 16.04 4.00 10.56
CA TYR A 46 14.87 3.98 9.68
C TYR A 46 14.60 2.59 9.16
N LEU A 47 15.65 1.85 8.77
CA LEU A 47 15.54 0.44 8.40
C LEU A 47 15.05 -0.39 9.58
N ARG A 48 15.55 -0.15 10.79
CA ARG A 48 15.07 -0.81 12.01
C ARG A 48 13.59 -0.55 12.27
N SER A 49 13.15 0.71 12.17
CA SER A 49 11.74 1.06 12.37
C SER A 49 10.84 0.48 11.27
N ALA A 50 11.30 0.44 10.02
CA ALA A 50 10.59 -0.21 8.91
C ALA A 50 10.42 -1.71 9.17
N PHE A 51 11.50 -2.37 9.61
CA PHE A 51 11.48 -3.79 9.94
C PHE A 51 10.48 -4.08 11.08
N ILE A 52 10.59 -3.38 12.21
CA ILE A 52 9.67 -3.56 13.35
C ILE A 52 8.22 -3.33 12.93
N PHE A 53 7.94 -2.23 12.22
CA PHE A 53 6.61 -1.91 11.74
C PHE A 53 6.03 -3.03 10.86
N TYR A 54 6.83 -3.47 9.88
CA TYR A 54 6.40 -4.51 8.95
C TYR A 54 6.23 -5.87 9.62
N THR A 55 7.11 -6.22 10.57
CA THR A 55 6.98 -7.46 11.35
C THR A 55 5.69 -7.50 12.16
N ILE A 56 5.27 -6.39 12.77
CA ILE A 56 3.99 -6.32 13.49
C ILE A 56 2.83 -6.59 12.52
N TYR A 57 2.82 -5.90 11.38
CA TYR A 57 1.81 -6.09 10.33
C TYR A 57 1.74 -7.54 9.85
N LEU A 58 2.88 -8.08 9.45
CA LEU A 58 2.98 -9.45 8.92
C LEU A 58 2.57 -10.48 9.98
N PHE A 59 2.98 -10.30 11.23
CA PHE A 59 2.60 -11.19 12.33
C PHE A 59 1.09 -11.24 12.52
N VAL A 60 0.42 -10.07 12.52
CA VAL A 60 -1.05 -9.99 12.62
C VAL A 60 -1.71 -10.67 11.42
N CYS A 61 -1.26 -10.40 10.19
CA CYS A 61 -1.81 -11.05 8.99
C CYS A 61 -1.62 -12.57 9.02
N LEU A 62 -0.46 -13.05 9.47
CA LEU A 62 -0.18 -14.49 9.64
C LEU A 62 -1.08 -15.10 10.71
N ALA A 63 -1.29 -14.42 11.84
CA ALA A 63 -2.18 -14.87 12.89
C ALA A 63 -3.62 -14.98 12.38
N VAL A 64 -4.12 -13.98 11.64
CA VAL A 64 -5.45 -14.03 11.00
C VAL A 64 -5.56 -15.18 10.00
N LYS A 65 -4.51 -15.42 9.20
CA LYS A 65 -4.55 -16.42 8.12
C LYS A 65 -4.43 -17.87 8.62
N PHE A 66 -3.60 -18.11 9.64
CA PHE A 66 -3.21 -19.46 10.06
C PHE A 66 -3.80 -19.88 11.41
N THR A 67 -4.58 -19.02 12.08
CA THR A 67 -5.33 -19.38 13.29
C THR A 67 -6.83 -19.32 13.04
N ASN A 68 -7.60 -20.06 13.83
CA ASN A 68 -9.06 -20.00 13.80
C ASN A 68 -9.63 -18.98 14.80
N TRP A 69 -8.81 -18.01 15.26
CA TRP A 69 -9.25 -17.02 16.25
C TRP A 69 -10.10 -15.90 15.64
N PHE A 70 -10.01 -15.69 14.32
CA PHE A 70 -10.58 -14.54 13.64
C PHE A 70 -11.60 -14.96 12.56
N THR A 71 -12.60 -15.76 12.95
CA THR A 71 -13.57 -16.35 12.00
C THR A 71 -14.80 -15.49 11.73
N SER A 72 -15.04 -14.45 12.53
CA SER A 72 -16.17 -13.53 12.36
C SER A 72 -15.68 -12.11 12.12
N TYR A 73 -16.51 -11.30 11.45
CA TYR A 73 -16.17 -9.90 11.25
C TYR A 73 -16.01 -9.13 12.57
N ASP A 74 -16.75 -9.45 13.64
CA ASP A 74 -16.53 -8.84 14.97
C ASP A 74 -15.07 -8.95 15.44
N THR A 75 -14.46 -10.12 15.26
CA THR A 75 -13.05 -10.33 15.63
C THR A 75 -12.08 -9.63 14.67
N LEU A 76 -12.40 -9.59 13.37
CA LEU A 76 -11.61 -8.88 12.36
C LEU A 76 -11.66 -7.36 12.55
N PHE A 77 -12.78 -6.82 13.01
CA PHE A 77 -12.93 -5.40 13.32
C PHE A 77 -11.92 -4.93 14.37
N PHE A 78 -11.70 -5.72 15.43
CA PHE A 78 -10.67 -5.41 16.42
C PHE A 78 -9.25 -5.50 15.84
N VAL A 79 -9.01 -6.39 14.87
CA VAL A 79 -7.74 -6.46 14.14
C VAL A 79 -7.53 -5.22 13.28
N GLU A 80 -8.56 -4.77 12.55
CA GLU A 80 -8.53 -3.53 11.76
C GLU A 80 -8.21 -2.32 12.65
N ILE A 81 -8.86 -2.20 13.81
CA ILE A 81 -8.56 -1.15 14.80
C ILE A 81 -7.11 -1.25 15.28
N PHE A 82 -6.64 -2.44 15.62
CA PHE A 82 -5.27 -2.63 16.09
C PHE A 82 -4.24 -2.17 15.04
N LEU A 83 -4.39 -2.60 13.78
CA LEU A 83 -3.51 -2.19 12.69
C LEU A 83 -3.60 -0.68 12.42
N ALA A 84 -4.80 -0.09 12.48
CA ALA A 84 -4.99 1.35 12.37
C ALA A 84 -4.26 2.11 13.49
N LEU A 85 -4.35 1.64 14.74
CA LEU A 85 -3.64 2.23 15.87
C LEU A 85 -2.12 2.12 15.72
N VAL A 86 -1.61 0.98 15.28
CA VAL A 86 -0.18 0.80 14.95
C VAL A 86 0.25 1.80 13.87
N THR A 87 -0.53 1.95 12.80
CA THR A 87 -0.28 2.95 11.75
C THR A 87 -0.26 4.36 12.29
N ILE A 88 -1.26 4.75 13.08
CA ILE A 88 -1.35 6.10 13.65
C ILE A 88 -0.16 6.37 14.56
N TYR A 89 0.23 5.40 15.41
CA TYR A 89 1.38 5.52 16.30
C TYR A 89 2.69 5.77 15.53
N PHE A 90 2.97 4.94 14.52
CA PHE A 90 4.16 5.11 13.68
C PHE A 90 4.08 6.39 12.84
N ALA A 91 2.89 6.77 12.38
CA ALA A 91 2.69 8.01 11.66
C ALA A 91 2.93 9.24 12.53
N TRP A 92 2.55 9.17 13.81
CA TRP A 92 2.74 10.24 14.78
C TRP A 92 4.22 10.44 15.14
N ILE A 93 4.98 9.35 15.35
CA ILE A 93 6.44 9.43 15.56
C ILE A 93 7.13 10.10 14.37
N ASN A 94 6.62 9.86 13.16
CA ASN A 94 7.15 10.41 11.90
C ASN A 94 6.35 11.62 11.38
N ARG A 95 5.65 12.33 12.26
CA ARG A 95 4.73 13.42 11.85
C ARG A 95 5.38 14.48 10.97
N LYS A 96 6.69 14.75 11.14
CA LYS A 96 7.42 15.75 10.35
C LYS A 96 7.50 15.37 8.87
N THR A 97 7.73 14.10 8.56
CA THR A 97 7.84 13.59 7.18
C THR A 97 6.47 13.21 6.60
N ILE A 98 5.49 12.87 7.43
CA ILE A 98 4.16 12.44 6.99
C ILE A 98 3.18 13.61 6.79
N LYS A 99 3.25 14.65 7.63
CA LYS A 99 2.32 15.80 7.52
C LYS A 99 2.29 16.44 6.12
N PRO A 100 3.41 16.59 5.38
CA PRO A 100 3.38 17.14 4.02
C PRO A 100 2.54 16.31 3.05
N VAL A 101 2.63 14.98 3.13
CA VAL A 101 1.97 14.06 2.17
C VAL A 101 0.49 13.83 2.50
N LEU A 102 0.09 14.15 3.73
CA LEU A 102 -1.30 14.13 4.20
C LEU A 102 -2.05 15.43 3.89
N LYS A 103 -1.39 16.49 3.42
CA LYS A 103 -2.08 17.72 3.07
C LYS A 103 -3.06 17.44 1.92
N PHE A 104 -4.34 17.67 2.18
CA PHE A 104 -5.38 17.61 1.17
C PHE A 104 -5.39 18.95 0.41
N ASN A 105 -4.48 19.13 -0.54
CA ASN A 105 -4.42 20.36 -1.34
C ASN A 105 -4.08 20.11 -2.81
N ASN A 106 -4.55 21.03 -3.66
CA ASN A 106 -4.19 21.17 -5.07
C ASN A 106 -4.32 19.89 -5.91
N PHE A 107 -5.46 19.20 -5.81
CA PHE A 107 -5.79 18.13 -6.76
C PHE A 107 -5.98 18.70 -8.15
N ASP A 108 -5.42 18.00 -9.13
CA ASP A 108 -5.76 18.21 -10.52
C ASP A 108 -7.04 17.38 -10.80
N PRO A 109 -8.17 18.03 -11.15
CA PRO A 109 -9.42 17.33 -11.41
C PRO A 109 -9.30 16.28 -12.52
N PHE A 110 -8.47 16.53 -13.54
CA PHE A 110 -8.25 15.57 -14.61
C PHE A 110 -7.53 14.33 -14.09
N ILE A 111 -6.50 14.50 -13.27
CA ILE A 111 -5.78 13.37 -12.66
C ILE A 111 -6.73 12.58 -11.75
N LEU A 112 -7.59 13.25 -10.99
CA LEU A 112 -8.58 12.59 -10.15
C LEU A 112 -9.56 11.73 -10.97
N ILE A 113 -10.09 12.26 -12.07
CA ILE A 113 -10.98 11.50 -12.97
C ILE A 113 -10.26 10.29 -13.54
N VAL A 114 -9.01 10.45 -13.99
CA VAL A 114 -8.19 9.35 -14.52
C VAL A 114 -7.94 8.29 -13.45
N VAL A 115 -7.59 8.70 -12.23
CA VAL A 115 -7.37 7.78 -11.09
C VAL A 115 -8.63 6.97 -10.79
N ILE A 116 -9.81 7.60 -10.75
CA ILE A 116 -11.09 6.94 -10.51
C ILE A 116 -11.42 5.97 -11.66
N ALA A 117 -11.29 6.42 -12.92
CA ALA A 117 -11.58 5.59 -14.09
C ALA A 117 -10.67 4.36 -14.15
N VAL A 118 -9.36 4.54 -13.92
CA VAL A 118 -8.40 3.43 -13.88
C VAL A 118 -8.71 2.48 -12.72
N ALA A 119 -9.11 2.99 -11.55
CA ALA A 119 -9.49 2.14 -10.42
C ALA A 119 -10.70 1.24 -10.74
N ILE A 120 -11.74 1.80 -11.36
CA ILE A 120 -12.95 1.06 -11.77
C ILE A 120 -12.62 0.00 -12.81
N VAL A 121 -11.88 0.38 -13.86
CA VAL A 121 -11.50 -0.54 -14.94
C VAL A 121 -10.62 -1.66 -14.40
N PHE A 122 -9.59 -1.33 -13.62
CA PHE A 122 -8.69 -2.31 -13.04
C PHE A 122 -9.44 -3.25 -12.09
N SER A 123 -10.29 -2.72 -11.20
CA SER A 123 -11.11 -3.54 -10.30
C SER A 123 -12.04 -4.48 -11.06
N THR A 124 -12.73 -3.98 -12.08
CA THR A 124 -13.62 -4.80 -12.93
C THR A 124 -12.87 -5.93 -13.62
N VAL A 125 -11.72 -5.62 -14.25
CA VAL A 125 -10.90 -6.63 -14.94
C VAL A 125 -10.45 -7.72 -13.97
N ILE A 126 -9.99 -7.34 -12.77
CA ILE A 126 -9.55 -8.30 -11.76
C ILE A 126 -10.69 -9.15 -11.22
N ASN A 127 -11.84 -8.56 -10.90
CA ASN A 127 -12.99 -9.30 -10.39
C ASN A 127 -13.52 -10.31 -11.41
N ILE A 128 -13.63 -9.92 -12.70
CA ILE A 128 -13.99 -10.85 -13.77
C ILE A 128 -12.95 -11.97 -13.86
N SER A 129 -11.66 -11.63 -13.90
CA SER A 129 -10.58 -12.62 -14.05
C SER A 129 -10.56 -13.63 -12.89
N ILE A 130 -10.66 -13.16 -11.65
CA ILE A 130 -10.68 -14.00 -10.45
C ILE A 130 -11.92 -14.88 -10.44
N ASN A 131 -13.10 -14.34 -10.74
CA ASN A 131 -14.33 -15.12 -10.79
C ASN A 131 -14.25 -16.26 -11.83
N GLN A 132 -13.74 -15.96 -13.02
CA GLN A 132 -13.54 -16.97 -14.06
C GLN A 132 -12.55 -18.06 -13.62
N ILE A 133 -11.43 -17.69 -12.99
CA ILE A 133 -10.45 -18.66 -12.46
C ILE A 133 -11.08 -19.51 -11.34
N ASN A 134 -11.78 -18.89 -10.40
CA ASN A 134 -12.41 -19.59 -9.26
C ASN A 134 -13.43 -20.62 -9.73
N ILE A 135 -14.28 -20.30 -10.71
CA ILE A 135 -15.27 -21.23 -11.25
C ILE A 135 -14.61 -22.32 -12.11
N SER A 136 -13.70 -21.94 -13.02
CA SER A 136 -13.14 -22.87 -14.01
C SER A 136 -12.09 -23.83 -13.43
N VAL A 137 -11.24 -23.34 -12.51
CA VAL A 137 -10.12 -24.10 -11.94
C VAL A 137 -10.52 -24.72 -10.61
N PHE A 138 -11.12 -23.93 -9.71
CA PHE A 138 -11.36 -24.35 -8.33
C PHE A 138 -12.80 -24.83 -8.07
N ARG A 139 -13.75 -24.51 -8.97
CA ARG A 139 -15.19 -24.76 -8.82
C ARG A 139 -15.77 -24.20 -7.52
N ILE A 140 -15.26 -23.06 -7.08
CA ILE A 140 -15.71 -22.34 -5.89
C ILE A 140 -16.36 -21.04 -6.35
N ASP A 141 -17.54 -20.74 -5.81
CA ASP A 141 -18.12 -19.40 -5.88
C ASP A 141 -17.99 -18.73 -4.50
N THR A 142 -17.17 -17.69 -4.42
CA THR A 142 -16.95 -16.92 -3.19
C THR A 142 -17.67 -15.58 -3.30
N SER A 143 -18.55 -15.29 -2.35
CA SER A 143 -19.14 -13.97 -2.17
C SER A 143 -18.43 -13.21 -1.05
N LEU A 144 -18.16 -11.93 -1.29
CA LEU A 144 -17.65 -11.00 -0.28
C LEU A 144 -18.75 -10.59 0.71
N PHE A 145 -20.01 -10.55 0.26
CA PHE A 145 -21.14 -10.08 1.05
C PHE A 145 -21.65 -11.10 2.08
N GLU A 146 -21.55 -12.40 1.80
CA GLU A 146 -22.13 -13.46 2.64
C GLU A 146 -21.76 -13.36 4.15
N PRO A 147 -20.49 -13.12 4.54
CA PRO A 147 -20.11 -12.99 5.95
C PRO A 147 -20.76 -11.81 6.69
N TYR A 148 -21.27 -10.81 5.95
CA TYR A 148 -21.80 -9.59 6.52
C TYR A 148 -23.32 -9.61 6.71
N LYS A 149 -24.05 -10.57 6.13
CA LYS A 149 -25.53 -10.64 6.17
C LYS A 149 -26.14 -10.68 7.57
N ILE A 150 -25.36 -11.12 8.57
CA ILE A 150 -25.80 -11.25 9.96
C ILE A 150 -25.86 -9.90 10.71
N TYR A 151 -25.26 -8.84 10.16
CA TYR A 151 -25.22 -7.52 10.81
C TYR A 151 -26.42 -6.66 10.41
N GLN A 152 -26.75 -5.67 11.25
CA GLN A 152 -27.92 -4.79 11.04
C GLN A 152 -27.83 -3.96 9.75
N ALA A 153 -26.62 -3.53 9.37
CA ALA A 153 -26.37 -2.73 8.18
C ALA A 153 -25.30 -3.42 7.30
N PRO A 154 -25.61 -4.57 6.70
CA PRO A 154 -24.62 -5.50 6.16
C PRO A 154 -23.79 -4.87 5.03
N ILE A 155 -24.43 -4.10 4.14
CA ILE A 155 -23.78 -3.37 3.04
C ILE A 155 -22.82 -2.30 3.57
N LEU A 156 -23.24 -1.52 4.57
CA LEU A 156 -22.41 -0.45 5.13
C LEU A 156 -21.20 -1.01 5.87
N VAL A 157 -21.38 -2.09 6.64
CA VAL A 157 -20.30 -2.77 7.34
C VAL A 157 -19.30 -3.36 6.36
N MET A 158 -19.77 -4.00 5.28
CA MET A 158 -18.91 -4.54 4.23
C MET A 158 -18.11 -3.43 3.54
N ILE A 159 -18.74 -2.33 3.11
CA ILE A 159 -18.04 -1.21 2.45
C ILE A 159 -17.03 -0.56 3.40
N TYR A 160 -17.37 -0.42 4.68
CA TYR A 160 -16.46 0.09 5.70
C TYR A 160 -15.21 -0.80 5.85
N SER A 161 -15.41 -2.10 6.03
CA SER A 161 -14.35 -3.09 6.27
C SER A 161 -13.47 -3.35 5.05
N ILE A 162 -14.07 -3.52 3.86
CA ILE A 162 -13.35 -3.92 2.65
C ILE A 162 -12.82 -2.70 1.90
N ALA A 163 -13.56 -1.58 1.86
CA ALA A 163 -13.17 -0.44 1.02
C ALA A 163 -12.55 0.70 1.82
N LEU A 164 -13.24 1.22 2.84
CA LEU A 164 -12.81 2.45 3.50
C LEU A 164 -11.59 2.24 4.41
N MET A 165 -11.65 1.26 5.30
CA MET A 165 -10.60 1.03 6.30
C MET A 165 -9.24 0.71 5.66
N PRO A 166 -9.14 -0.25 4.70
CA PRO A 166 -7.88 -0.56 4.04
C PRO A 166 -7.35 0.63 3.24
N ALA A 167 -8.21 1.27 2.44
CA ALA A 167 -7.80 2.41 1.61
C ALA A 167 -7.19 3.56 2.42
N LEU A 168 -7.72 3.82 3.60
CA LEU A 168 -7.18 4.87 4.47
C LEU A 168 -5.91 4.41 5.18
N PHE A 169 -5.98 3.32 5.95
CA PHE A 169 -4.91 2.96 6.87
C PHE A 169 -3.75 2.24 6.22
N GLU A 170 -3.99 1.44 5.18
CA GLU A 170 -2.89 0.81 4.44
C GLU A 170 -2.13 1.84 3.62
N GLU A 171 -2.79 2.83 3.02
CA GLU A 171 -2.07 3.88 2.29
C GLU A 171 -1.23 4.76 3.23
N ILE A 172 -1.73 5.08 4.43
CA ILE A 172 -0.92 5.76 5.45
C ILE A 172 0.23 4.86 5.90
N ALA A 173 0.00 3.57 6.12
CA ALA A 173 1.03 2.60 6.52
C ALA A 173 2.15 2.46 5.48
N PHE A 174 1.79 2.15 4.24
CA PHE A 174 2.74 1.78 3.20
C PHE A 174 3.30 3.01 2.47
N ARG A 175 2.47 4.01 2.14
CA ARG A 175 2.88 5.19 1.33
C ARG A 175 3.23 6.40 2.21
N GLY A 176 2.73 6.42 3.44
CA GLY A 176 3.13 7.38 4.46
C GLY A 176 4.35 6.90 5.25
N VAL A 177 4.20 5.86 6.06
CA VAL A 177 5.24 5.43 7.02
C VAL A 177 6.38 4.69 6.31
N LEU A 178 6.08 3.55 5.67
CA LEU A 178 7.10 2.65 5.16
C LEU A 178 7.88 3.25 3.99
N TYR A 179 7.18 3.93 3.07
CA TYR A 179 7.80 4.68 1.98
C TYR A 179 8.81 5.71 2.49
N ASN A 180 8.46 6.49 3.51
CA ASN A 180 9.35 7.51 4.07
C ASN A 180 10.58 6.87 4.76
N TYR A 181 10.41 5.72 5.41
CA TYR A 181 11.55 4.99 5.97
C TYR A 181 12.52 4.53 4.88
N PHE A 182 12.02 3.87 3.84
CA PHE A 182 12.88 3.39 2.75
C PHE A 182 13.48 4.53 1.93
N ASN A 183 12.76 5.64 1.72
CA ASN A 183 13.27 6.78 0.96
C ASN A 183 14.44 7.51 1.64
N SER A 184 14.69 7.25 2.93
CA SER A 184 15.86 7.78 3.64
C SER A 184 17.19 7.15 3.22
N PHE A 185 17.17 5.97 2.59
CA PHE A 185 18.38 5.24 2.20
C PHE A 185 18.30 4.49 0.86
N LEU A 186 17.17 4.57 0.15
CA LEU A 186 17.00 4.02 -1.19
C LEU A 186 16.66 5.11 -2.21
N ASP A 187 16.93 4.78 -3.49
CA ASP A 187 16.39 5.54 -4.61
C ASP A 187 14.86 5.41 -4.64
N GLU A 188 14.19 6.51 -4.98
CA GLU A 188 12.75 6.58 -4.89
C GLU A 188 12.02 5.59 -5.84
N ARG A 189 12.62 5.22 -6.98
CA ARG A 189 12.08 4.15 -7.85
C ARG A 189 12.11 2.80 -7.14
N MET A 190 13.21 2.51 -6.44
CA MET A 190 13.35 1.29 -5.64
C MET A 190 12.36 1.28 -4.48
N VAL A 191 12.13 2.42 -3.83
CA VAL A 191 11.11 2.55 -2.77
C VAL A 191 9.73 2.16 -3.30
N VAL A 192 9.33 2.66 -4.49
CA VAL A 192 8.05 2.30 -5.11
C VAL A 192 7.95 0.78 -5.35
N MET A 193 8.99 0.17 -5.91
CA MET A 193 8.99 -1.27 -6.20
C MET A 193 8.94 -2.12 -4.93
N ILE A 194 9.78 -1.79 -3.94
CA ILE A 194 9.88 -2.53 -2.68
C ILE A 194 8.59 -2.38 -1.87
N THR A 195 8.08 -1.17 -1.69
CA THR A 195 6.83 -0.95 -0.94
C THR A 195 5.62 -1.57 -1.65
N GLY A 196 5.59 -1.57 -2.98
CA GLY A 196 4.57 -2.28 -3.76
C GLY A 196 4.59 -3.79 -3.56
N PHE A 197 5.78 -4.40 -3.56
CA PHE A 197 5.92 -5.84 -3.30
C PHE A 197 5.59 -6.21 -1.86
N ILE A 198 6.09 -5.43 -0.89
CA ILE A 198 5.83 -5.63 0.54
C ILE A 198 4.32 -5.52 0.86
N PHE A 199 3.63 -4.58 0.21
CA PHE A 199 2.17 -4.46 0.28
C PHE A 199 1.47 -5.72 -0.26
N ALA A 200 1.89 -6.25 -1.40
CA ALA A 200 1.32 -7.48 -1.94
C ALA A 200 1.57 -8.68 -1.01
N ALA A 201 2.76 -8.76 -0.40
CA ALA A 201 3.17 -9.88 0.45
C ALA A 201 2.32 -10.04 1.73
N ILE A 202 1.81 -8.94 2.32
CA ILE A 202 0.96 -9.05 3.54
C ILE A 202 -0.40 -9.72 3.29
N HIS A 203 -0.81 -9.87 2.04
CA HIS A 203 -2.07 -10.52 1.68
C HIS A 203 -1.96 -12.05 1.68
N LEU A 204 -0.75 -12.61 1.81
CA LEU A 204 -0.50 -14.04 2.04
C LEU A 204 -1.20 -14.98 1.04
N ASN A 205 -1.37 -14.52 -0.20
CA ASN A 205 -1.92 -15.29 -1.30
C ASN A 205 -1.05 -15.13 -2.55
N PHE A 206 -0.40 -16.22 -2.96
CA PHE A 206 0.50 -16.22 -4.11
C PHE A 206 -0.19 -15.80 -5.41
N PHE A 207 -1.42 -16.24 -5.64
CA PHE A 207 -2.18 -15.85 -6.84
C PHE A 207 -2.45 -14.35 -6.86
N SER A 208 -2.75 -13.76 -5.70
CA SER A 208 -3.04 -12.34 -5.58
C SER A 208 -1.84 -11.43 -5.84
N LEU A 209 -0.61 -11.94 -5.71
CA LEU A 209 0.60 -11.17 -6.02
C LEU A 209 0.59 -10.67 -7.47
N VAL A 210 -0.01 -11.42 -8.40
CA VAL A 210 -0.05 -11.09 -9.84
C VAL A 210 -0.68 -9.72 -10.08
N TRP A 211 -1.71 -9.34 -9.31
CA TRP A 211 -2.37 -8.04 -9.44
C TRP A 211 -2.04 -7.07 -8.32
N LEU A 212 -1.73 -7.55 -7.11
CA LEU A 212 -1.39 -6.70 -5.97
C LEU A 212 -0.03 -6.02 -6.13
N VAL A 213 0.94 -6.66 -6.79
CA VAL A 213 2.25 -6.02 -7.06
C VAL A 213 2.09 -4.85 -8.05
N PRO A 214 1.47 -5.02 -9.23
CA PRO A 214 1.16 -3.89 -10.12
C PRO A 214 0.32 -2.80 -9.44
N PHE A 215 -0.72 -3.18 -8.68
CA PHE A 215 -1.54 -2.26 -7.90
C PHE A 215 -0.67 -1.43 -6.96
N GLY A 216 0.20 -2.08 -6.18
CA GLY A 216 1.05 -1.43 -5.20
C GLY A 216 2.09 -0.50 -5.81
N ILE A 217 2.65 -0.87 -6.96
CA ILE A 217 3.59 -0.05 -7.75
C ILE A 217 2.88 1.16 -8.36
N LEU A 218 1.65 1.00 -8.86
CA LEU A 218 0.86 2.09 -9.45
C LEU A 218 0.63 3.21 -8.43
N ILE A 219 0.06 2.88 -7.28
CA ILE A 219 -0.23 3.87 -6.22
C ILE A 219 1.05 4.41 -5.58
N GLY A 220 2.12 3.61 -5.48
CA GLY A 220 3.45 4.08 -5.10
C GLY A 220 3.99 5.12 -6.10
N SER A 221 3.76 4.91 -7.40
CA SER A 221 4.15 5.86 -8.45
C SER A 221 3.34 7.14 -8.41
N LEU A 222 2.04 7.07 -8.07
CA LEU A 222 1.21 8.27 -7.82
C LEU A 222 1.76 9.07 -6.63
N ARG A 223 2.08 8.40 -5.52
CA ARG A 223 2.71 9.05 -4.37
C ARG A 223 4.03 9.70 -4.75
N ARG A 224 4.90 9.00 -5.48
CA ARG A 224 6.17 9.53 -5.97
C ARG A 224 5.99 10.79 -6.82
N LYS A 225 5.09 10.74 -7.82
CA LYS A 225 4.90 11.80 -8.81
C LYS A 225 4.25 13.06 -8.22
N TYR A 226 3.24 12.88 -7.36
CA TYR A 226 2.39 13.99 -6.89
C TYR A 226 2.66 14.43 -5.45
N ASN A 227 3.58 13.75 -4.75
CA ASN A 227 3.92 14.04 -3.37
C ASN A 227 2.73 14.07 -2.38
N THR A 228 1.71 13.26 -2.66
CA THR A 228 0.50 13.13 -1.83
C THR A 228 0.07 11.66 -1.80
N ILE A 229 -0.50 11.20 -0.68
CA ILE A 229 -1.07 9.84 -0.60
C ILE A 229 -2.55 9.80 -1.03
N TRP A 230 -3.20 10.95 -1.17
CA TRP A 230 -4.65 11.01 -1.41
C TRP A 230 -5.09 10.42 -2.74
N TYR A 231 -4.28 10.54 -3.80
CA TYR A 231 -4.57 9.82 -5.05
C TYR A 231 -4.54 8.30 -4.85
N GLY A 232 -3.63 7.78 -4.01
CA GLY A 232 -3.58 6.38 -3.63
C GLY A 232 -4.79 5.96 -2.80
N ILE A 233 -5.18 6.75 -1.80
CA ILE A 233 -6.37 6.50 -0.96
C ILE A 233 -7.63 6.44 -1.83
N ILE A 234 -7.82 7.41 -2.74
CA ILE A 234 -8.99 7.45 -3.61
C ILE A 234 -8.98 6.28 -4.59
N PHE A 235 -7.83 5.98 -5.19
CA PHE A 235 -7.66 4.82 -6.06
C PHE A 235 -8.05 3.52 -5.34
N HIS A 236 -7.48 3.28 -4.16
CA HIS A 236 -7.68 2.06 -3.38
C HIS A 236 -9.14 1.96 -2.92
N PHE A 237 -9.72 3.04 -2.41
CA PHE A 237 -11.12 3.06 -2.00
C PHE A 237 -12.05 2.73 -3.16
N VAL A 238 -11.89 3.39 -4.31
CA VAL A 238 -12.73 3.14 -5.49
C VAL A 238 -12.52 1.72 -6.02
N PHE A 239 -11.29 1.22 -6.05
CA PHE A 239 -10.99 -0.15 -6.48
C PHE A 239 -11.74 -1.18 -5.62
N ASN A 240 -11.67 -1.06 -4.29
CA ASN A 240 -12.34 -1.98 -3.37
C ASN A 240 -13.86 -1.77 -3.38
N LEU A 241 -14.33 -0.52 -3.47
CA LEU A 241 -15.76 -0.22 -3.58
C LEU A 241 -16.36 -0.84 -4.85
N THR A 242 -15.68 -0.74 -6.00
CA THR A 242 -16.12 -1.40 -7.23
C THR A 242 -16.23 -2.92 -7.05
N ALA A 243 -15.28 -3.55 -6.35
CA ALA A 243 -15.36 -4.98 -6.04
C ALA A 243 -16.59 -5.31 -5.18
N CYS A 244 -16.84 -4.53 -4.13
CA CYS A 244 -18.03 -4.65 -3.29
C CYS A 244 -19.33 -4.50 -4.10
N LEU A 245 -19.42 -3.50 -4.98
CA LEU A 245 -20.62 -3.25 -5.78
C LEU A 245 -20.89 -4.37 -6.79
N ILE A 246 -19.84 -4.92 -7.41
CA ILE A 246 -19.96 -6.08 -8.31
C ILE A 246 -20.47 -7.30 -7.53
N ASP A 247 -19.93 -7.56 -6.34
CA ASP A 247 -20.36 -8.69 -5.50
C ASP A 247 -21.81 -8.54 -5.05
N LEU A 248 -22.22 -7.35 -4.62
CA LEU A 248 -23.61 -7.06 -4.23
C LEU A 248 -24.60 -7.23 -5.38
N HIS A 249 -24.23 -6.80 -6.59
CA HIS A 249 -25.07 -7.02 -7.76
C HIS A 249 -25.21 -8.51 -8.08
N ARG A 250 -24.13 -9.29 -7.98
CA ARG A 250 -24.18 -10.76 -8.14
C ARG A 250 -25.01 -11.44 -7.06
N ALA A 251 -24.99 -10.91 -5.84
CA ALA A 251 -25.79 -11.40 -4.71
C ALA A 251 -27.28 -11.02 -4.80
N GLY A 252 -27.67 -10.15 -5.75
CA GLY A 252 -29.06 -9.68 -5.92
C GLY A 252 -29.47 -8.57 -4.94
N GLU A 253 -28.50 -7.92 -4.29
CA GLU A 253 -28.73 -6.84 -3.31
C GLU A 253 -28.78 -5.45 -3.96
N LEU A 254 -28.29 -5.33 -5.20
CA LEU A 254 -28.41 -4.15 -6.04
C LEU A 254 -29.24 -4.50 -7.27
N GLY A 255 -30.39 -3.82 -7.41
CA GLY A 255 -31.32 -3.97 -8.53
C GLY A 255 -30.75 -3.55 -9.88
#